data_AF-A0A4C1S968-F1
#
_entry.id   AF-A0A4C1S968-F1
#
_cell.length_a   1.000
_cell.length_b   1.000
_cell.length_c   1.000
_cell.angle_alpha   90.00
_cell.angle_beta   90.00
_cell.angle_gamma   90.00
#
_symmetry.space_group_name_H-M   'P 1'
#
loop_
_entity.id
_entity.type
_entity.pdbx_description
1 polymer ?
#
loop_
_entity_poly.entity_id
_entity_poly.type
_entity_poly.pdbx_seq_one_letter_code
_entity_poly.pdbx_strand_id
1 'polypeptide(L)'
;MECRRCVTHTPVISVQVDEQAQEMILKLPGKIDLETTERVMGSESSMPMCVSLLQEITYFNALISNITAGLLELRKAIEGLVVMSEMLEVMYNCIFEGRVPTFWQKGRVSMKSLGAWCRELSQRGAHLGGWARAPRSPPALCWLPALVAPTGFLTATTARGEGWPIDTLCWEFTVINLEEQAFVRPPRDGGVYIRGLFLEGASWHKRDGCLQEPLPMQLVFPMSPIHFRPIRVTGRRVKSIMMNSFTPFSPASLLV
;
A
#
# COMPACT_ATOMS: atom_id res chain seq x y z
N MET A 1 26.66 -6.00 39.05
CA MET A 1 27.24 -5.77 37.71
C MET A 1 27.07 -7.06 36.94
N GLU A 2 25.95 -7.24 36.25
CA GLU A 2 25.57 -8.54 35.68
C GLU A 2 25.53 -8.52 34.15
N CYS A 3 26.20 -9.53 33.60
CA CYS A 3 26.01 -10.20 32.32
C CYS A 3 25.59 -9.35 31.10
N ARG A 4 26.59 -8.92 30.33
CA ARG A 4 26.44 -8.75 28.88
C ARG A 4 26.11 -10.11 28.27
N ARG A 5 24.87 -10.31 27.83
CA ARG A 5 24.53 -11.36 26.85
C ARG A 5 25.26 -11.02 25.56
N CYS A 6 26.47 -11.53 25.38
CA CYS A 6 27.03 -11.66 24.05
C CYS A 6 26.22 -12.74 23.34
N VAL A 7 25.29 -12.34 22.48
CA VAL A 7 24.64 -13.27 21.56
C VAL A 7 25.75 -13.82 20.67
N THR A 8 26.15 -15.07 20.90
CA THR A 8 27.20 -15.75 20.14
C THR A 8 26.65 -16.12 18.76
N HIS A 9 26.48 -15.15 17.89
CA HIS A 9 26.25 -15.43 16.47
C HIS A 9 27.55 -15.97 15.88
N THR A 10 27.46 -17.10 15.17
CA THR A 10 28.62 -17.61 14.44
C THR A 10 28.98 -16.62 13.33
N PRO A 11 30.28 -16.43 13.02
CA PRO A 11 30.74 -15.41 12.07
C PRO A 11 30.07 -15.48 10.69
N VAL A 12 29.68 -16.70 10.27
CA VAL A 12 29.01 -16.94 8.99
C VAL A 12 27.59 -16.36 8.97
N ILE A 13 26.84 -16.50 10.07
CA ILE A 13 25.46 -16.02 10.17
C ILE A 13 25.44 -14.48 10.24
N SER A 14 26.39 -13.87 10.94
CA SER A 14 26.54 -12.41 10.97
C SER A 14 26.84 -11.81 9.58
N VAL A 15 27.69 -12.46 8.78
CA VAL A 15 28.03 -12.00 7.43
C VAL A 15 26.82 -12.09 6.49
N GLN A 16 26.04 -13.17 6.56
CA GLN A 16 24.84 -13.33 5.74
C GLN A 16 23.81 -12.21 5.96
N VAL A 17 23.51 -11.86 7.22
CA VAL A 17 22.52 -10.82 7.53
C VAL A 17 23.02 -9.44 7.10
N ASP A 18 24.33 -9.17 7.23
CA ASP A 18 24.93 -7.92 6.75
C ASP A 18 24.80 -7.76 5.23
N GLU A 19 25.09 -8.81 4.46
CA GLU A 19 24.93 -8.82 3.01
C GLU A 19 23.47 -8.59 2.60
N GLN A 20 22.52 -9.25 3.27
CA GLN A 20 21.08 -9.06 3.03
C GLN A 20 20.64 -7.62 3.34
N ALA A 21 21.09 -7.06 4.46
CA ALA A 21 20.80 -5.67 4.83
C ALA A 21 21.37 -4.69 3.80
N GLN A 22 22.59 -4.92 3.31
CA GLN A 22 23.20 -4.09 2.27
C GLN A 22 22.43 -4.17 0.95
N GLU A 23 22.05 -5.38 0.52
CA GLU A 23 21.26 -5.57 -0.69
C GLU A 23 19.89 -4.87 -0.59
N MET A 24 19.24 -4.95 0.58
CA MET A 24 17.99 -4.23 0.84
C MET A 24 18.17 -2.72 0.71
N ILE A 25 19.20 -2.13 1.33
CA ILE A 25 19.49 -0.69 1.22
C ILE A 25 19.62 -0.27 -0.25
N LEU A 26 20.32 -1.06 -1.06
CA LEU A 26 20.52 -0.77 -2.49
C LEU A 26 19.24 -0.87 -3.33
N LYS A 27 18.29 -1.73 -2.93
CA LYS A 27 17.04 -1.98 -3.66
C LYS A 27 15.83 -1.19 -3.14
N LEU A 28 15.94 -0.55 -1.98
CA LEU A 28 14.87 0.28 -1.43
C LEU A 28 14.52 1.42 -2.41
N PRO A 29 13.23 1.73 -2.58
CA PRO A 29 12.83 2.88 -3.39
C PRO A 29 13.31 4.17 -2.72
N GLY A 30 13.69 5.15 -3.55
CA GLY A 30 14.00 6.49 -3.08
C GLY A 30 12.78 7.18 -2.47
N LYS A 31 13.03 8.19 -1.63
CA LYS A 31 11.98 9.07 -1.12
C LYS A 31 11.33 9.84 -2.27
N ILE A 32 10.04 10.10 -2.14
CA ILE A 32 9.30 10.94 -3.08
C ILE A 32 9.44 12.38 -2.62
N ASP A 33 9.78 13.29 -3.54
CA ASP A 33 9.95 14.71 -3.23
C ASP A 33 8.60 15.36 -2.90
N LEU A 34 8.35 15.54 -1.59
CA LEU A 34 7.13 16.13 -1.07
C LEU A 34 7.02 17.61 -1.48
N GLU A 35 8.12 18.36 -1.41
CA GLU A 35 8.12 19.81 -1.68
C GLU A 35 7.80 20.09 -3.14
N THR A 36 8.42 19.35 -4.07
CA THR A 36 8.10 19.45 -5.49
C THR A 36 6.65 19.04 -5.75
N THR A 37 6.15 18.01 -5.06
CA THR A 37 4.75 17.56 -5.19
C THR A 37 3.77 18.66 -4.76
N GLU A 38 4.00 19.30 -3.61
CA GLU A 38 3.19 20.43 -3.13
C GLU A 38 3.26 21.64 -4.06
N ARG A 39 4.44 21.94 -4.60
CA ARG A 39 4.63 23.01 -5.58
C ARG A 39 3.82 22.77 -6.86
N VAL A 40 3.73 21.52 -7.33
CA VAL A 40 2.90 21.14 -8.49
C VAL A 40 1.40 21.25 -8.19
N MET A 41 0.98 21.04 -6.93
CA MET A 41 -0.41 21.24 -6.50
C MET A 41 -0.79 22.73 -6.45
N GLY A 42 0.14 23.62 -6.09
CA GLY A 42 -0.08 25.06 -6.04
C GLY A 42 -1.21 25.44 -5.07
N SER A 43 -2.14 26.29 -5.50
CA SER A 43 -3.30 26.70 -4.69
C SER A 43 -4.32 25.58 -4.42
N GLU A 44 -4.21 24.45 -5.12
CA GLU A 44 -5.12 23.31 -5.02
C GLU A 44 -4.64 22.25 -4.00
N SER A 45 -3.62 22.55 -3.19
CA SER A 45 -3.08 21.63 -2.16
C SER A 45 -4.11 21.24 -1.10
N SER A 46 -5.11 22.09 -0.85
CA SER A 46 -6.21 21.83 0.08
C SER A 46 -7.28 20.88 -0.46
N MET A 47 -7.24 20.52 -1.74
CA MET A 47 -8.20 19.56 -2.30
C MET A 47 -8.05 18.20 -1.59
N PRO A 48 -9.16 17.51 -1.24
CA PRO A 48 -9.10 16.24 -0.53
C PRO A 48 -8.18 15.19 -1.17
N MET A 49 -8.13 15.16 -2.52
CA MET A 49 -7.26 14.25 -3.28
C MET A 49 -5.77 14.57 -3.09
N CYS A 50 -5.42 15.86 -3.11
CA CYS A 50 -4.07 16.33 -2.87
C CYS A 50 -3.64 16.01 -1.43
N VAL A 51 -4.49 16.31 -0.45
CA VAL A 51 -4.25 16.00 0.97
C VAL A 51 -4.04 14.50 1.17
N SER A 52 -4.89 13.65 0.56
CA SER A 52 -4.74 12.19 0.63
C SER A 52 -3.38 11.75 0.09
N LEU A 53 -2.94 12.28 -1.06
CA LEU A 53 -1.62 11.94 -1.62
C LEU A 53 -0.47 12.42 -0.74
N LEU A 54 -0.51 13.65 -0.21
CA LEU A 54 0.54 14.17 0.66
C LEU A 54 0.69 13.34 1.93
N GLN A 55 -0.42 12.89 2.52
CA GLN A 55 -0.40 12.00 3.68
C GLN A 55 0.28 10.66 3.38
N GLU A 56 -0.06 10.05 2.24
CA GLU A 56 0.54 8.79 1.79
C GLU A 56 2.05 8.93 1.51
N ILE A 57 2.46 10.01 0.84
CA ILE A 57 3.88 10.32 0.59
C ILE A 57 4.64 10.54 1.90
N THR A 58 4.07 11.32 2.82
CA THR A 58 4.68 11.61 4.12
C THR A 58 4.93 10.33 4.90
N TYR A 59 3.91 9.46 4.98
CA TYR A 59 4.04 8.16 5.62
C TYR A 59 5.10 7.30 4.91
N PHE A 60 5.06 7.21 3.58
CA PHE A 60 6.01 6.40 2.81
C PHE A 60 7.46 6.85 3.03
N ASN A 61 7.70 8.16 2.97
CA ASN A 61 9.03 8.73 3.20
C ASN A 61 9.54 8.50 4.62
N ALA A 62 8.67 8.59 5.63
CA ALA A 62 9.02 8.27 7.01
C ALA A 62 9.39 6.79 7.16
N LEU A 63 8.61 5.89 6.55
CA LEU A 63 8.90 4.46 6.55
C LEU A 63 10.25 4.15 5.90
N ILE A 64 10.51 4.69 4.69
CA ILE A 64 11.80 4.51 4.01
C ILE A 64 12.96 5.04 4.85
N SER A 65 12.80 6.21 5.46
CA SER A 65 13.83 6.79 6.35
C SER A 65 14.16 5.87 7.52
N ASN A 66 13.11 5.34 8.18
CA ASN A 66 13.26 4.47 9.35
C ASN A 66 13.89 3.13 8.99
N ILE A 67 13.52 2.53 7.85
CA ILE A 67 14.13 1.28 7.38
C ILE A 67 15.60 1.52 7.05
N THR A 68 15.92 2.55 6.26
CA THR A 68 17.32 2.82 5.88
C THR A 68 18.19 3.12 7.10
N ALA A 69 17.71 3.95 8.04
CA ALA A 69 18.44 4.25 9.26
C ALA A 69 18.66 2.97 10.11
N GLY A 70 17.61 2.18 10.30
CA GLY A 70 17.68 0.94 11.07
C GLY A 70 18.60 -0.11 10.44
N LEU A 71 18.59 -0.27 9.12
CA LEU A 71 19.50 -1.18 8.41
C LEU A 71 20.95 -0.72 8.54
N LEU A 72 21.23 0.58 8.36
CA LEU A 72 22.59 1.12 8.52
C LEU A 72 23.12 0.94 9.94
N GLU A 73 22.25 1.13 10.95
CA GLU A 73 22.62 0.92 12.35
C GLU A 73 22.83 -0.55 12.68
N LEU A 74 21.99 -1.45 12.12
CA LEU A 74 22.16 -2.90 12.24
C LEU A 74 23.50 -3.36 11.69
N ARG A 75 23.90 -2.89 10.50
CA ARG A 75 25.20 -3.23 9.89
C ARG A 75 26.36 -2.83 10.80
N LYS A 76 26.33 -1.59 11.33
CA LYS A 76 27.33 -1.13 12.31
C LYS A 76 27.35 -1.96 13.60
N ALA A 77 26.19 -2.43 14.06
CA ALA A 77 26.11 -3.29 15.24
C ALA A 77 26.69 -4.69 14.97
N ILE A 78 26.50 -5.23 13.76
CA ILE A 78 27.12 -6.50 13.33
C ILE A 78 28.65 -6.37 13.25
N GLU A 79 29.16 -5.24 12.78
CA GLU A 79 30.59 -4.91 12.76
C GLU A 79 31.18 -4.62 14.15
N GLY A 80 30.35 -4.54 15.20
CA GLY A 80 30.77 -4.21 16.56
C GLY A 80 31.07 -2.73 16.80
N LEU A 81 30.69 -1.84 15.87
CA LEU A 81 30.85 -0.39 15.97
C LEU A 81 29.76 0.27 16.84
N VAL A 82 28.60 -0.38 16.97
CA VAL A 82 27.46 0.07 17.78
C VAL A 82 27.00 -1.09 18.67
N VAL A 83 26.43 -0.77 19.83
CA VAL A 83 25.85 -1.77 20.72
C VAL A 83 24.57 -2.34 20.12
N MET A 84 24.47 -3.68 20.08
CA MET A 84 23.24 -4.37 19.68
C MET A 84 22.13 -4.07 20.70
N SER A 85 21.16 -3.25 20.30
CA SER A 85 19.96 -2.96 21.09
C SER A 85 18.90 -4.04 20.88
N GLU A 86 17.90 -4.11 21.76
CA GLU A 86 16.77 -5.05 21.63
C GLU A 86 16.06 -4.89 20.27
N MET A 87 15.87 -3.65 19.80
CA MET A 87 15.25 -3.39 18.51
C MET A 87 16.11 -3.90 17.33
N LEU A 88 17.43 -3.76 17.41
CA LEU A 88 18.35 -4.26 16.39
C LEU A 88 18.43 -5.79 16.41
N GLU A 89 18.39 -6.42 17.58
CA GLU A 89 18.35 -7.87 17.73
C GLU A 89 17.07 -8.47 17.12
N VAL A 90 15.91 -7.84 17.37
CA VAL A 90 14.66 -8.23 16.72
C VAL A 90 14.76 -8.07 15.20
N MET A 91 15.32 -6.96 14.71
CA MET A 91 15.51 -6.73 13.27
C MET A 91 16.42 -7.78 12.65
N TYR A 92 17.54 -8.10 13.30
CA TYR A 92 18.50 -9.12 12.90
C TYR A 92 17.80 -10.47 12.71
N ASN A 93 17.07 -10.93 13.73
CA ASN A 93 16.39 -12.22 13.69
C ASN A 93 15.30 -12.25 12.61
N CYS A 94 14.54 -11.17 12.45
CA CYS A 94 13.56 -11.08 11.37
C CYS A 94 14.21 -11.18 9.98
N ILE A 95 15.31 -10.46 9.73
CA ILE A 95 16.00 -10.50 8.44
C ILE A 95 16.59 -11.88 8.17
N PHE A 96 17.23 -12.49 9.17
CA PHE A 96 17.78 -13.84 9.09
C PHE A 96 16.70 -14.87 8.73
N GLU A 97 15.53 -14.77 9.35
CA GLU A 97 14.39 -15.68 9.10
C GLU A 97 13.57 -15.30 7.85
N GLY A 98 13.96 -14.23 7.12
CA GLY A 98 13.20 -13.75 5.95
C GLY A 98 11.81 -13.21 6.30
N ARG A 99 11.60 -12.75 7.54
CA ARG A 99 10.37 -12.11 8.02
C ARG A 99 10.51 -10.60 8.06
N VAL A 100 9.38 -9.91 7.97
CA VAL A 100 9.33 -8.45 8.07
C VAL A 100 9.20 -8.05 9.55
N PRO A 101 10.07 -7.19 10.09
CA PRO A 101 9.90 -6.61 11.42
C PRO A 101 8.54 -5.93 11.60
N THR A 102 7.84 -6.21 12.70
CA THR A 102 6.47 -5.72 12.94
C THR A 102 6.38 -4.20 12.97
N PHE A 103 7.42 -3.52 13.45
CA PHE A 103 7.47 -2.05 13.51
C PHE A 103 7.63 -1.39 12.12
N TRP A 104 8.03 -2.13 11.07
CA TRP A 104 7.96 -1.64 9.68
C TRP A 104 6.55 -1.73 9.08
N GLN A 105 5.65 -2.47 9.73
CA GLN A 105 4.29 -2.72 9.24
C GLN A 105 3.24 -1.82 9.92
N LYS A 106 3.65 -0.75 10.61
CA LYS A 106 2.74 0.13 11.37
C LYS A 106 1.74 0.83 10.45
N GLY A 107 0.53 0.31 10.33
CA GLY A 107 -0.52 0.86 9.45
C GLY A 107 -0.85 -0.04 8.27
N ARG A 108 0.01 -1.02 7.93
CA ARG A 108 -0.29 -2.04 6.93
C ARG A 108 0.39 -3.36 7.28
N VAL A 109 -0.35 -4.24 7.93
CA VAL A 109 0.11 -5.58 8.35
C VAL A 109 0.22 -6.48 7.13
N SER A 110 1.29 -7.27 7.06
CA SER A 110 1.54 -8.18 5.95
C SER A 110 2.08 -9.52 6.43
N MET A 111 1.56 -10.61 5.86
CA MET A 111 2.08 -11.97 6.03
C MET A 111 3.10 -12.35 4.94
N LYS A 112 3.52 -11.41 4.11
CA LYS A 112 4.49 -11.66 3.04
C LYS A 112 5.88 -11.89 3.61
N SER A 113 6.66 -12.72 2.93
CA SER A 113 8.09 -12.83 3.18
C SER A 113 8.79 -11.50 2.95
N LEU A 114 9.93 -11.29 3.61
CA LEU A 114 10.69 -10.04 3.51
C LEU A 114 10.97 -9.64 2.06
N GLY A 115 11.41 -10.57 1.22
CA GLY A 115 11.69 -10.31 -0.19
C GLY A 115 10.44 -9.90 -1.00
N ALA A 116 9.29 -10.54 -0.74
CA ALA A 116 8.03 -10.17 -1.38
C ALA A 116 7.53 -8.79 -0.90
N TRP A 117 7.70 -8.50 0.39
CA TRP A 117 7.36 -7.21 0.98
C TRP A 117 8.24 -6.08 0.43
N CYS A 118 9.55 -6.29 0.28
CA CYS A 118 10.45 -5.29 -0.33
C CYS A 118 10.06 -4.99 -1.79
N ARG A 119 9.72 -6.01 -2.59
CA ARG A 119 9.20 -5.79 -3.95
C ARG A 119 7.93 -4.95 -3.95
N GLU A 120 6.99 -5.27 -3.07
CA GLU A 120 5.75 -4.52 -2.93
C GLU A 120 6.05 -3.06 -2.54
N LEU A 121 6.96 -2.84 -1.59
CA LEU A 121 7.38 -1.51 -1.19
C LEU A 121 7.97 -0.70 -2.37
N SER A 122 8.78 -1.32 -3.23
CA SER A 122 9.29 -0.67 -4.46
C SER A 122 8.16 -0.32 -5.43
N GLN A 123 7.21 -1.24 -5.64
CA GLN A 123 6.03 -0.99 -6.49
C GLN A 123 5.16 0.15 -5.92
N ARG A 124 5.07 0.27 -4.58
CA ARG A 124 4.35 1.34 -3.90
C ARG A 124 4.99 2.69 -4.15
N GLY A 125 6.32 2.77 -4.01
CA GLY A 125 7.08 3.97 -4.35
C GLY A 125 6.88 4.38 -5.80
N ALA A 126 6.90 3.44 -6.73
CA ALA A 126 6.63 3.71 -8.15
C ALA A 126 5.19 4.22 -8.38
N HIS A 127 4.19 3.66 -7.69
CA HIS A 127 2.80 4.08 -7.82
C HIS A 127 2.59 5.51 -7.28
N LEU A 128 3.03 5.78 -6.04
CA LEU A 128 2.90 7.08 -5.40
C LEU A 128 3.73 8.15 -6.13
N GLY A 129 4.97 7.83 -6.54
CA GLY A 129 5.81 8.72 -7.32
C GLY A 129 5.25 9.01 -8.71
N GLY A 130 4.55 8.05 -9.31
CA GLY A 130 3.80 8.26 -10.55
C GLY A 130 2.64 9.23 -10.36
N TRP A 131 1.88 9.07 -9.28
CA TRP A 131 0.76 9.95 -8.94
C TRP A 131 1.23 11.37 -8.57
N ALA A 132 2.37 11.51 -7.88
CA ALA A 132 2.99 12.78 -7.52
C ALA A 132 3.28 13.71 -8.71
N ARG A 133 3.45 13.17 -9.93
CA ARG A 133 3.65 13.97 -11.15
C ARG A 133 2.39 14.68 -11.64
N ALA A 134 1.20 14.16 -11.29
CA ALA A 134 -0.09 14.73 -11.66
C ALA A 134 -1.06 14.66 -10.46
N PRO A 135 -0.74 15.36 -9.35
CA PRO A 135 -1.36 15.14 -8.05
C PRO A 135 -2.84 15.54 -7.98
N ARG A 136 -3.26 16.42 -8.89
CA ARG A 136 -4.62 16.97 -8.96
C ARG A 136 -5.63 16.00 -9.57
N SER A 137 -5.19 14.88 -10.13
CA SER A 137 -6.05 13.82 -10.67
C SER A 137 -5.73 12.49 -9.99
N PRO A 138 -6.73 11.62 -9.76
CA PRO A 138 -6.42 10.24 -9.37
C PRO A 138 -5.59 9.57 -10.48
N PRO A 139 -4.79 8.54 -10.16
CA PRO A 139 -4.13 7.73 -11.16
C PRO A 139 -5.14 7.16 -12.16
N ALA A 140 -4.73 7.00 -13.43
CA ALA A 140 -5.58 6.37 -14.44
C ALA A 140 -6.02 4.95 -14.03
N LEU A 141 -5.15 4.23 -13.33
CA LEU A 141 -5.45 2.97 -12.67
C LEU A 141 -4.81 2.99 -11.27
N CYS A 142 -5.64 3.14 -10.25
CA CYS A 142 -5.19 3.18 -8.86
C CYS A 142 -4.91 1.76 -8.36
N TRP A 143 -3.73 1.55 -7.78
CA TRP A 143 -3.42 0.31 -7.08
C TRP A 143 -3.77 0.48 -5.62
N LEU A 144 -4.98 0.05 -5.24
CA LEU A 144 -5.50 0.28 -3.89
C LEU A 144 -4.59 -0.28 -2.77
N PRO A 145 -3.96 -1.47 -2.93
CA PRO A 145 -2.96 -1.97 -1.98
C PRO A 145 -1.75 -1.07 -1.76
N ALA A 146 -1.51 -0.08 -2.62
CA ALA A 146 -0.38 0.82 -2.44
C ALA A 146 -0.58 1.81 -1.28
N LEU A 147 -1.85 2.09 -0.95
CA LEU A 147 -2.27 3.09 0.02
C LEU A 147 -2.30 2.50 1.42
N VAL A 148 -1.94 3.31 2.42
CA VAL A 148 -2.09 2.99 3.84
C VAL A 148 -3.49 3.34 4.31
N ALA A 149 -4.08 4.40 3.78
CA ALA A 149 -5.42 4.89 4.10
C ALA A 149 -6.35 4.86 2.87
N PRO A 150 -6.69 3.67 2.32
CA PRO A 150 -7.53 3.56 1.13
C PRO A 150 -8.91 4.21 1.29
N THR A 151 -9.49 4.18 2.50
CA THR A 151 -10.77 4.85 2.78
C THR A 151 -10.69 6.36 2.59
N GLY A 152 -9.60 7.00 3.01
CA GLY A 152 -9.40 8.44 2.82
C GLY A 152 -9.34 8.83 1.35
N PHE A 153 -8.64 8.01 0.54
CA PHE A 153 -8.58 8.17 -0.90
C PHE A 153 -9.94 8.00 -1.60
N LEU A 154 -10.71 6.98 -1.21
CA LEU A 154 -12.04 6.74 -1.76
C LEU A 154 -13.00 7.90 -1.45
N THR A 155 -12.98 8.41 -0.22
CA THR A 155 -13.74 9.61 0.17
C THR A 155 -13.28 10.86 -0.58
N ALA A 156 -11.97 11.03 -0.78
CA ALA A 156 -11.44 12.14 -1.56
C ALA A 156 -11.88 12.09 -3.03
N THR A 157 -12.06 10.88 -3.58
CA THR A 157 -12.56 10.68 -4.95
C THR A 157 -14.00 11.14 -5.09
N THR A 158 -14.84 10.89 -4.09
CA THR A 158 -16.26 11.27 -4.16
C THR A 158 -16.50 12.76 -3.98
N ALA A 159 -15.71 13.43 -3.13
CA ALA A 159 -15.80 14.86 -2.91
C ALA A 159 -15.59 15.70 -4.18
N ARG A 160 -14.94 15.14 -5.21
CA ARG A 160 -14.65 15.84 -6.48
C ARG A 160 -15.80 15.82 -7.49
N GLY A 161 -16.73 14.87 -7.35
CA GLY A 161 -17.62 14.49 -8.45
C GLY A 161 -18.70 15.53 -8.73
N GLU A 162 -19.57 15.81 -7.75
CA GLU A 162 -20.89 16.37 -8.09
C GLU A 162 -21.50 17.29 -7.00
N GLY A 163 -20.68 17.77 -6.05
CA GLY A 163 -21.14 18.67 -4.98
C GLY A 163 -22.22 18.05 -4.06
N TRP A 164 -22.40 16.74 -4.15
CA TRP A 164 -23.39 16.00 -3.38
C TRP A 164 -22.93 15.83 -1.93
N PRO A 165 -23.85 15.97 -0.96
CA PRO A 165 -23.57 15.61 0.42
C PRO A 165 -23.09 14.15 0.52
N ILE A 166 -22.04 13.90 1.30
CA ILE A 166 -21.38 12.59 1.41
C ILE A 166 -22.35 11.49 1.89
N ASP A 167 -23.33 11.85 2.69
CA ASP A 167 -24.39 10.98 3.21
C ASP A 167 -25.39 10.51 2.15
N THR A 168 -25.41 11.16 0.98
CA THR A 168 -26.30 10.80 -0.15
C THR A 168 -25.61 9.92 -1.20
N LEU A 169 -24.34 9.57 -0.98
CA LEU A 169 -23.51 8.84 -1.92
C LEU A 169 -23.48 7.34 -1.64
N CYS A 170 -23.48 6.55 -2.71
CA CYS A 170 -23.05 5.16 -2.68
C CYS A 170 -22.14 4.85 -3.88
N TRP A 171 -21.56 3.65 -3.86
CA TRP A 171 -20.70 3.17 -4.94
C TRP A 171 -21.49 2.26 -5.88
N GLU A 172 -21.36 2.55 -7.17
CA GLU A 172 -21.61 1.60 -8.23
C GLU A 172 -20.28 0.96 -8.66
N PHE A 173 -20.27 -0.36 -8.79
CA PHE A 173 -19.09 -1.14 -9.12
C PHE A 173 -19.27 -1.81 -10.47
N THR A 174 -18.38 -1.50 -11.43
CA THR A 174 -18.38 -2.15 -12.74
C THR A 174 -17.03 -2.81 -12.98
N VAL A 175 -17.02 -4.12 -13.23
CA VAL A 175 -15.78 -4.84 -13.57
C VAL A 175 -15.40 -4.51 -15.02
N ILE A 176 -14.16 -4.09 -15.22
CA ILE A 176 -13.62 -3.69 -16.51
C ILE A 176 -12.67 -4.79 -17.00
N ASN A 177 -13.09 -5.51 -18.05
CA ASN A 177 -12.32 -6.58 -18.66
C ASN A 177 -11.32 -6.02 -19.70
N LEU A 178 -10.47 -5.09 -19.26
CA LEU A 178 -9.37 -4.52 -20.05
C LEU A 178 -8.04 -4.86 -19.40
N GLU A 179 -7.00 -4.98 -20.23
CA GLU A 179 -5.62 -5.11 -19.75
C GLU A 179 -5.16 -3.80 -19.08
N GLU A 180 -4.26 -3.89 -18.09
CA GLU A 180 -3.84 -2.74 -17.29
C GLU A 180 -3.24 -1.59 -18.14
N GLN A 181 -2.61 -1.91 -19.28
CA GLN A 181 -2.00 -0.91 -20.17
C GLN A 181 -3.04 -0.07 -20.93
N ALA A 182 -4.30 -0.52 -21.00
CA ALA A 182 -5.37 0.24 -21.64
C ALA A 182 -5.82 1.45 -20.81
N PHE A 183 -5.50 1.48 -19.52
CA PHE A 183 -5.90 2.55 -18.60
C PHE A 183 -4.91 3.73 -18.66
N VAL A 184 -5.04 4.55 -19.71
CA VAL A 184 -4.19 5.73 -19.92
C VAL A 184 -4.72 7.01 -19.28
N ARG A 185 -6.00 7.02 -18.86
CA ARG A 185 -6.69 8.17 -18.28
C ARG A 185 -7.72 7.74 -17.23
N PRO A 186 -8.03 8.61 -16.24
CA PRO A 186 -9.12 8.37 -15.30
C PRO A 186 -10.48 8.20 -16.01
N PRO A 187 -11.49 7.62 -15.33
CA PRO A 187 -12.84 7.50 -15.88
C PRO A 187 -13.42 8.86 -16.25
N ARG A 188 -14.05 8.97 -17.42
CA ARG A 188 -14.71 10.21 -17.86
C ARG A 188 -15.95 10.53 -17.04
N ASP A 189 -16.64 9.49 -16.59
CA ASP A 189 -17.92 9.61 -15.88
C ASP A 189 -17.74 9.78 -14.36
N GLY A 190 -16.55 10.17 -13.91
CA GLY A 190 -16.20 10.30 -12.50
C GLY A 190 -15.79 9.00 -11.83
N GLY A 191 -15.28 9.13 -10.59
CA GLY A 191 -14.78 7.99 -9.82
C GLY A 191 -13.34 7.59 -10.16
N VAL A 192 -13.01 6.33 -9.94
CA VAL A 192 -11.65 5.79 -10.12
C VAL A 192 -11.65 4.33 -10.58
N TYR A 193 -10.69 3.95 -11.42
CA TYR A 193 -10.42 2.54 -11.72
C TYR A 193 -9.45 1.97 -10.69
N ILE A 194 -9.78 0.81 -10.12
CA ILE A 194 -9.02 0.16 -9.07
C ILE A 194 -8.52 -1.20 -9.51
N ARG A 195 -7.24 -1.47 -9.26
CA ARG A 195 -6.60 -2.79 -9.42
C ARG A 195 -6.00 -3.30 -8.10
N GLY A 196 -5.59 -4.56 -8.13
CA GLY A 196 -4.94 -5.23 -7.00
C GLY A 196 -5.92 -5.79 -5.96
N LEU A 197 -7.16 -6.04 -6.38
CA LEU A 197 -8.16 -6.74 -5.59
C LEU A 197 -8.09 -8.24 -5.90
N PHE A 198 -8.49 -9.06 -4.93
CA PHE A 198 -8.53 -10.51 -5.05
C PHE A 198 -9.91 -11.02 -4.66
N LEU A 199 -10.33 -12.11 -5.28
CA LEU A 199 -11.46 -12.92 -4.86
C LEU A 199 -10.95 -14.12 -4.07
N GLU A 200 -11.61 -14.43 -2.96
CA GLU A 200 -11.35 -15.65 -2.19
C GLU A 200 -12.52 -16.62 -2.39
N GLY A 201 -12.22 -17.88 -2.70
CA GLY A 201 -13.23 -18.93 -2.91
C GLY A 201 -14.05 -18.81 -4.21
N ALA A 202 -13.69 -17.87 -5.11
CA ALA A 202 -14.31 -17.68 -6.41
C ALA A 202 -13.27 -17.23 -7.44
N SER A 203 -13.56 -17.42 -8.72
CA SER A 203 -12.82 -16.82 -9.82
C SER A 203 -13.72 -15.96 -10.72
N TRP A 204 -13.12 -15.13 -11.56
CA TRP A 204 -13.86 -14.24 -12.46
C TRP A 204 -13.68 -14.67 -13.91
N HIS A 205 -14.79 -14.99 -14.59
CA HIS A 205 -14.77 -15.32 -16.00
C HIS A 205 -14.81 -14.03 -16.84
N LYS A 206 -13.63 -13.58 -17.34
CA LYS A 206 -13.49 -12.32 -18.08
C LYS A 206 -14.37 -12.23 -19.34
N ARG A 207 -14.63 -13.34 -20.03
CA ARG A 207 -15.42 -13.32 -21.28
C ARG A 207 -16.89 -13.09 -21.00
N ASP A 208 -17.44 -13.77 -20.01
CA ASP A 208 -18.88 -13.73 -19.71
C ASP A 208 -19.22 -12.70 -18.64
N GLY A 209 -18.21 -12.12 -17.98
CA GLY A 209 -18.38 -11.07 -16.97
C GLY A 209 -19.12 -11.56 -15.72
N CYS A 210 -18.84 -12.78 -15.28
CA CYS A 210 -19.51 -13.40 -14.15
C CYS A 210 -18.52 -14.13 -13.21
N LEU A 211 -18.98 -14.37 -11.97
CA LEU A 211 -18.28 -15.24 -11.04
C LEU A 211 -18.41 -16.69 -11.48
N GLN A 212 -17.34 -17.45 -11.30
CA GLN A 212 -17.31 -18.89 -11.54
C GLN A 212 -16.56 -19.58 -10.40
N GLU A 213 -16.71 -20.89 -10.30
CA GLU A 213 -15.98 -21.70 -9.32
C GLU A 213 -14.46 -21.59 -9.55
N PRO A 214 -13.64 -21.49 -8.48
CA PRO A 214 -12.20 -21.45 -8.66
C PRO A 214 -11.67 -22.82 -9.13
N LEU A 215 -10.50 -22.83 -9.77
CA LEU A 215 -9.82 -24.07 -10.10
C LEU A 215 -9.41 -24.82 -8.81
N PRO A 216 -9.27 -26.15 -8.83
CA PRO A 216 -8.76 -26.90 -7.69
C PRO A 216 -7.43 -26.31 -7.19
N MET A 217 -7.31 -26.17 -5.86
CA MET A 217 -6.15 -25.55 -5.18
C MET A 217 -5.93 -24.05 -5.46
N GLN A 218 -6.91 -23.34 -6.04
CA GLN A 218 -6.87 -21.90 -6.24
C GLN A 218 -7.81 -21.17 -5.26
N LEU A 219 -7.37 -20.98 -4.01
CA LEU A 219 -8.18 -20.27 -3.00
C LEU A 219 -8.35 -18.79 -3.33
N VAL A 220 -7.34 -18.17 -3.94
CA VAL A 220 -7.31 -16.73 -4.23
C VAL A 220 -7.17 -16.50 -5.74
N PHE A 221 -8.00 -15.61 -6.29
CA PHE A 221 -8.01 -15.24 -7.70
C PHE A 221 -7.80 -13.72 -7.88
N PRO A 222 -6.85 -13.27 -8.72
CA PRO A 222 -6.66 -11.85 -8.99
C PRO A 222 -7.83 -11.28 -9.79
N MET A 223 -8.49 -10.26 -9.25
CA MET A 223 -9.66 -9.66 -9.87
C MET A 223 -9.27 -8.71 -11.00
N SER A 224 -10.12 -8.64 -12.04
CA SER A 224 -9.95 -7.61 -13.09
C SER A 224 -10.21 -6.20 -12.53
N PRO A 225 -9.66 -5.14 -13.12
CA PRO A 225 -9.89 -3.78 -12.63
C PRO A 225 -11.38 -3.45 -12.46
N ILE A 226 -11.72 -2.76 -11.38
CA ILE A 226 -13.10 -2.37 -11.08
C ILE A 226 -13.21 -0.85 -11.12
N HIS A 227 -14.21 -0.34 -11.83
CA HIS A 227 -14.60 1.06 -11.79
C HIS A 227 -15.44 1.31 -10.55
N PHE A 228 -14.95 2.17 -9.67
CA PHE A 228 -15.66 2.66 -8.51
C PHE A 228 -16.27 4.01 -8.89
N ARG A 229 -17.57 4.01 -9.21
CA ARG A 229 -18.31 5.21 -9.60
C ARG A 229 -19.16 5.70 -8.43
N PRO A 230 -19.01 6.94 -7.97
CA PRO A 230 -19.93 7.50 -7.00
C PRO A 230 -21.27 7.80 -7.68
N ILE A 231 -22.37 7.35 -7.07
CA ILE A 231 -23.73 7.65 -7.52
C ILE A 231 -24.54 8.23 -6.37
N ARG A 232 -25.53 9.06 -6.69
CA ARG A 232 -26.47 9.60 -5.70
C ARG A 232 -27.61 8.62 -5.48
N VAL A 233 -27.92 8.36 -4.21
CA VAL A 233 -29.07 7.52 -3.85
C VAL A 233 -30.37 8.31 -4.00
N THR A 234 -31.14 8.04 -5.05
CA THR A 234 -32.49 8.57 -5.28
C THR A 234 -33.57 7.53 -4.95
N GLY A 235 -33.73 7.20 -3.66
CA GLY A 235 -34.89 6.43 -3.16
C GLY A 235 -34.80 4.89 -3.19
N ARG A 236 -35.58 4.28 -2.26
CA ARG A 236 -35.70 2.88 -1.80
C ARG A 236 -34.46 1.97 -1.86
N ARG A 237 -33.88 1.78 -0.66
CA ARG A 237 -32.91 0.77 -0.21
C ARG A 237 -32.82 -0.49 -1.08
N VAL A 238 -31.90 -0.48 -2.04
CA VAL A 238 -31.09 -1.67 -2.31
C VAL A 238 -30.07 -1.76 -1.17
N LYS A 239 -29.75 -2.95 -0.68
CA LYS A 239 -28.66 -3.17 0.29
C LYS A 239 -27.31 -2.87 -0.39
N SER A 240 -27.07 -1.62 -0.80
CA SER A 240 -25.74 -1.13 -1.14
C SER A 240 -25.05 -0.71 0.14
N ILE A 241 -23.79 -1.09 0.30
CA ILE A 241 -22.93 -0.69 1.42
C ILE A 241 -22.96 0.85 1.48
N MET A 242 -23.63 1.42 2.47
CA MET A 242 -23.66 2.87 2.67
C MET A 242 -22.26 3.33 3.07
N MET A 243 -21.80 4.48 2.56
CA MET A 243 -20.44 4.97 2.84
C MET A 243 -20.21 5.28 4.32
N ASN A 244 -21.28 5.48 5.12
CA ASN A 244 -21.19 5.66 6.57
C ASN A 244 -20.94 4.35 7.35
N SER A 245 -21.00 3.17 6.73
CA SER A 245 -20.66 1.90 7.39
C SER A 245 -19.19 1.51 7.28
N PHE A 246 -18.32 2.38 6.75
CA PHE A 246 -16.88 2.28 7.01
C PHE A 246 -16.58 2.81 8.42
N THR A 247 -17.06 2.09 9.44
CA THR A 247 -16.40 2.09 10.76
C THR A 247 -14.93 1.70 10.54
N PRO A 248 -14.00 2.05 11.46
CA PRO A 248 -12.60 1.66 11.32
C PRO A 248 -12.54 0.14 11.25
N PHE A 249 -12.49 -0.40 10.03
CA PHE A 249 -12.33 -1.81 9.78
C PHE A 249 -11.01 -2.19 10.44
N SER A 250 -11.11 -3.11 11.40
CA SER A 250 -9.95 -3.73 12.02
C SER A 250 -8.97 -4.13 10.91
N PRO A 251 -7.66 -3.85 11.04
CA PRO A 251 -6.65 -4.07 10.00
C PRO A 251 -6.47 -5.54 9.56
N ALA A 252 -7.29 -6.47 10.08
CA ALA A 252 -7.25 -7.90 9.77
C ALA A 252 -7.95 -8.29 8.46
N SER A 253 -8.83 -7.46 7.88
CA SER A 253 -9.65 -7.87 6.71
C SER A 253 -9.08 -7.47 5.34
N LEU A 254 -7.86 -6.94 5.29
CA LEU A 254 -7.11 -6.68 4.04
C LEU A 254 -5.89 -7.60 3.89
N LEU A 255 -5.88 -8.73 4.59
CA LEU A 255 -4.86 -9.76 4.44
C LEU A 255 -5.15 -10.61 3.20
N VAL A 256 -4.72 -10.12 2.03
CA VAL A 256 -3.94 -10.86 1.01
C VAL A 256 -3.00 -9.90 0.29
#